data_AF-A0A0C6FHY8-F1
#
_entry.id   AF-A0A0C6FHY8-F1
#
_cell.length_a   1.000
_cell.length_b   1.000
_cell.length_c   1.000
_cell.angle_alpha   90.00
_cell.angle_beta   90.00
_cell.angle_gamma   90.00
#
_symmetry.space_group_name_H-M   'P 1'
#
loop_
_entity.id
_entity.type
_entity.pdbx_description
1 polymer ?
#
loop_
_entity_poly.entity_id
_entity_poly.type
_entity_poly.pdbx_seq_one_letter_code
_entity_poly.pdbx_strand_id
1 'polypeptide(L)'
;MTHPWPHHHADGSTHYTHCRPETVEALPAAEPVRPDWRRRGRGALGMLGASGLVAGAIWFAMLCDPTVSRAALPPSADVCTNAGHLARVWFDAETARRARVAEAPHQHAFNSMLLWYRSAEGQCAAGRTQEAVRSFKAIERMIAGFDANREDRDEAEE
;
A
#
# COMPACT_ATOMS: atom_id res chain seq x y z
N MET A 1 -28.73 -31.35 -11.63
CA MET A 1 -28.97 -30.07 -12.33
C MET A 1 -29.91 -29.25 -11.48
N THR A 2 -29.43 -28.15 -10.88
CA THR A 2 -30.17 -27.36 -9.89
C THR A 2 -30.81 -26.16 -10.60
N HIS A 3 -32.14 -26.05 -10.54
CA HIS A 3 -32.86 -24.94 -11.17
C HIS A 3 -32.44 -23.59 -10.53
N PRO A 4 -32.19 -22.55 -11.35
CA PRO A 4 -31.82 -21.24 -10.85
C PRO A 4 -32.99 -20.57 -10.12
N TRP A 5 -32.68 -19.77 -9.11
CA TRP A 5 -33.65 -19.06 -8.28
C TRP A 5 -33.75 -17.58 -8.70
N PRO A 6 -34.96 -17.04 -8.96
CA PRO A 6 -35.12 -15.62 -9.30
C PRO A 6 -35.02 -14.72 -8.07
N HIS A 7 -34.32 -13.59 -8.24
CA HIS A 7 -34.28 -12.46 -7.33
C HIS A 7 -34.82 -11.21 -8.04
N HIS A 8 -35.87 -10.64 -7.47
CA HIS A 8 -36.50 -9.42 -7.95
C HIS A 8 -35.98 -8.20 -7.18
N HIS A 9 -35.65 -7.14 -7.91
CA HIS A 9 -35.23 -5.86 -7.37
C HIS A 9 -36.39 -4.87 -7.36
N ALA A 10 -36.28 -3.84 -6.52
CA ALA A 10 -37.32 -2.82 -6.36
C ALA A 10 -37.54 -1.97 -7.64
N ASP A 11 -36.58 -1.96 -8.56
CA ASP A 11 -36.68 -1.32 -9.88
C ASP A 11 -37.44 -2.18 -10.92
N GLY A 12 -37.93 -3.36 -10.53
CA GLY A 12 -38.66 -4.29 -11.38
C GLY A 12 -37.79 -5.25 -12.18
N SER A 13 -36.46 -5.12 -12.09
CA SER A 13 -35.54 -6.05 -12.75
C SER A 13 -35.46 -7.39 -11.99
N THR A 14 -35.16 -8.47 -12.71
CA THR A 14 -35.02 -9.82 -12.14
C THR A 14 -33.73 -10.46 -12.60
N HIS A 15 -32.97 -11.05 -11.69
CA HIS A 15 -31.80 -11.87 -12.02
C HIS A 15 -31.88 -13.23 -11.35
N TYR A 16 -31.19 -14.23 -11.92
CA TYR A 16 -31.30 -15.62 -11.52
C TYR A 16 -29.97 -16.11 -10.93
N THR A 17 -30.00 -16.74 -9.75
CA THR A 17 -28.81 -17.28 -9.08
C THR A 17 -28.91 -18.79 -8.87
N HIS A 18 -27.77 -19.48 -8.93
CA HIS A 18 -27.67 -20.90 -8.60
C HIS A 18 -27.15 -21.15 -7.17
N CYS A 19 -26.86 -20.08 -6.42
CA CYS A 19 -26.48 -20.19 -5.02
C CYS A 19 -27.73 -20.31 -4.15
N ARG A 20 -27.89 -21.43 -3.45
CA ARG A 20 -29.01 -21.69 -2.54
C ARG A 20 -28.83 -20.82 -1.28
N PRO A 21 -29.79 -19.98 -0.87
CA PRO A 21 -29.69 -19.29 0.41
C PRO A 21 -29.88 -20.32 1.53
N GLU A 22 -28.92 -20.41 2.45
CA GLU A 22 -29.10 -21.16 3.68
C GLU A 22 -30.21 -20.47 4.50
N THR A 23 -31.30 -21.23 4.64
CA THR A 23 -32.53 -21.00 5.42
C THR A 23 -32.50 -19.82 6.40
N VAL A 24 -33.23 -18.75 6.06
CA VAL A 24 -33.82 -17.85 7.05
C VAL A 24 -35.05 -18.56 7.62
N GLU A 25 -34.85 -19.43 8.60
CA GLU A 25 -35.94 -19.81 9.50
C GLU A 25 -36.47 -18.53 10.15
N ALA A 26 -37.78 -18.33 10.05
CA ALA A 26 -38.48 -17.16 10.56
C ALA A 26 -38.15 -16.95 12.05
N LEU A 27 -37.37 -15.90 12.33
CA LEU A 27 -37.20 -15.42 13.70
C LEU A 27 -38.57 -14.99 14.23
N PRO A 28 -39.03 -15.50 15.39
CA PRO A 28 -40.30 -15.07 15.98
C PRO A 28 -40.23 -13.58 16.29
N ALA A 29 -41.36 -12.87 16.11
CA ALA A 29 -41.48 -11.45 16.39
C ALA A 29 -41.00 -11.16 17.83
N ALA A 30 -39.87 -10.47 17.94
CA ALA A 30 -39.30 -10.08 19.22
C ALA A 30 -40.19 -9.02 19.87
N GLU A 31 -40.79 -9.37 21.01
CA GLU A 31 -41.41 -8.41 21.92
C GLU A 31 -40.39 -7.34 22.34
N PRO A 32 -40.80 -6.08 22.55
CA PRO A 32 -39.88 -5.01 22.92
C PRO A 32 -39.37 -5.20 24.35
N VAL A 33 -38.22 -5.86 24.49
CA VAL A 33 -37.44 -5.87 25.72
C VAL A 33 -36.92 -4.45 25.97
N ARG A 34 -37.43 -3.82 27.04
CA ARG A 34 -36.91 -2.54 27.52
C ARG A 34 -35.42 -2.70 27.86
N PRO A 35 -34.53 -1.88 27.28
CA PRO A 35 -33.09 -1.99 27.52
C PRO A 35 -32.76 -1.63 28.97
N ASP A 36 -32.24 -2.60 29.73
CA ASP A 36 -31.58 -2.36 31.01
C ASP A 36 -30.18 -1.79 30.75
N TRP A 37 -30.06 -0.47 30.90
CA TRP A 37 -28.85 0.30 30.61
C TRP A 37 -27.67 -0.01 31.55
N ARG A 38 -27.87 -0.77 32.63
CA ARG A 38 -26.85 -0.97 33.67
C ARG A 38 -25.74 -1.96 33.33
N ARG A 39 -25.88 -2.80 32.28
CA ARG A 39 -24.87 -3.84 31.94
C ARG A 39 -23.93 -3.50 30.78
N ARG A 40 -24.11 -2.38 30.08
CA ARG A 40 -23.34 -2.06 28.86
C ARG A 40 -22.04 -1.27 29.08
N GLY A 41 -21.66 -1.02 30.33
CA GLY A 41 -20.48 -0.22 30.68
C GLY A 41 -19.11 -0.89 30.54
N ARG A 42 -19.03 -2.21 30.32
CA ARG A 42 -17.73 -2.93 30.31
C ARG A 42 -17.27 -3.48 28.96
N GLY A 43 -18.13 -3.53 27.94
CA GLY A 43 -17.78 -4.08 26.61
C GLY A 43 -17.41 -3.03 25.55
N ALA A 44 -17.80 -1.77 25.72
CA ALA A 44 -17.64 -0.73 24.70
C ALA A 44 -16.24 -0.09 24.66
N LEU A 45 -15.41 -0.28 25.69
CA LEU A 45 -14.05 0.28 25.74
C LEU A 45 -13.05 -0.44 24.82
N GLY A 46 -13.32 -1.71 24.43
CA GLY A 46 -12.39 -2.48 23.59
C GLY A 46 -12.40 -2.10 22.12
N MET A 47 -13.57 -1.76 21.55
CA MET A 47 -13.70 -1.44 20.12
C MET A 47 -13.36 0.02 19.79
N LEU A 48 -13.52 0.96 20.74
CA LEU A 48 -13.08 2.35 20.56
C LEU A 48 -11.54 2.50 20.54
N GLY A 49 -10.81 1.56 21.15
CA GLY A 49 -9.35 1.56 21.15
C GLY A 49 -8.75 1.30 19.77
N ALA A 50 -9.32 0.40 18.98
CA ALA A 50 -8.80 0.05 17.66
C ALA A 50 -9.03 1.15 16.62
N SER A 51 -10.18 1.83 16.66
CA SER A 51 -10.49 2.94 15.74
C SER A 51 -9.62 4.18 16.00
N GLY A 52 -9.32 4.46 17.27
CA GLY A 52 -8.47 5.58 17.67
C GLY A 52 -7.01 5.44 17.21
N LEU A 53 -6.47 4.21 17.22
CA LEU A 53 -5.10 3.96 16.76
C LEU A 53 -4.92 4.17 15.26
N VAL A 54 -5.90 3.74 14.45
CA VAL A 54 -5.86 3.95 12.98
C VAL A 54 -6.00 5.43 12.65
N ALA A 55 -6.94 6.14 13.30
CA ALA A 55 -7.06 7.58 13.14
C ALA A 55 -5.77 8.30 13.56
N GLY A 56 -5.18 7.91 14.69
CA GLY A 56 -3.89 8.44 15.15
C GLY A 56 -2.76 8.20 14.16
N ALA A 57 -2.66 7.01 13.57
CA ALA A 57 -1.67 6.70 12.55
C ALA A 57 -1.86 7.52 11.27
N ILE A 58 -3.10 7.77 10.84
CA ILE A 58 -3.40 8.61 9.68
C ILE A 58 -2.98 10.06 9.93
N TRP A 59 -3.32 10.62 11.10
CA TRP A 59 -2.91 11.97 11.47
C TRP A 59 -1.41 12.10 11.64
N PHE A 60 -0.76 11.11 12.25
CA PHE A 60 0.69 11.06 12.36
C PHE A 60 1.35 10.96 10.98
N ALA A 61 0.81 10.15 10.07
CA ALA A 61 1.29 10.06 8.70
C ALA A 61 1.11 11.39 7.95
N MET A 62 -0.03 12.07 8.08
CA MET A 62 -0.23 13.40 7.49
C MET A 62 0.70 14.49 8.07
N LEU A 63 1.10 14.37 9.33
CA LEU A 63 2.05 15.28 9.97
C LEU A 63 3.50 15.01 9.54
N CYS A 64 3.86 13.73 9.37
CA CYS A 64 5.19 13.33 8.92
C CYS A 64 5.38 13.46 7.41
N ASP A 65 4.32 13.28 6.63
CA ASP A 65 4.32 13.35 5.17
C ASP A 65 3.15 14.23 4.71
N PRO A 66 3.29 15.56 4.82
CA PRO A 66 2.25 16.47 4.38
C PRO A 66 1.99 16.22 2.90
N THR A 67 0.74 15.96 2.52
CA THR A 67 0.35 15.81 1.12
C THR A 67 0.58 17.14 0.40
N VAL A 68 1.77 17.32 -0.18
CA VAL A 68 2.11 18.52 -0.93
C VAL A 68 1.31 18.46 -2.22
N SER A 69 0.35 19.38 -2.34
CA SER A 69 -0.44 19.51 -3.56
C SER A 69 0.50 19.74 -4.73
N ARG A 70 0.43 18.92 -5.79
CA ARG A 70 1.37 19.04 -6.94
C ARG A 70 1.33 20.42 -7.60
N ALA A 71 0.23 21.16 -7.45
CA ALA A 71 0.10 22.54 -7.92
C ALA A 71 0.93 23.57 -7.13
N ALA A 72 1.37 23.23 -5.92
CA ALA A 72 2.20 24.08 -5.06
C ALA A 72 3.70 23.72 -5.17
N LEU A 73 4.03 22.67 -5.93
CA LEU A 73 5.42 22.29 -6.13
C LEU A 73 6.08 23.26 -7.12
N PRO A 74 7.31 23.71 -6.84
CA PRO A 74 8.06 24.48 -7.83
C PRO A 74 8.28 23.61 -9.08
N PRO A 75 8.40 24.20 -10.28
CA PRO A 75 8.65 23.44 -11.52
C PRO A 75 9.93 22.59 -11.46
N SER A 76 10.83 22.88 -10.53
CA SER A 76 12.01 22.05 -10.23
C SER A 76 11.68 20.69 -9.58
N ALA A 77 10.50 20.55 -8.95
CA ALA A 77 10.03 19.29 -8.39
C ALA A 77 9.65 18.28 -9.47
N ASP A 78 9.14 18.73 -10.63
CA ASP A 78 8.87 17.86 -11.77
C ASP A 78 10.17 17.30 -12.35
N VAL A 79 11.25 18.10 -12.37
CA VAL A 79 12.59 17.64 -12.79
C VAL A 79 13.10 16.52 -11.89
N CYS A 80 12.95 16.70 -10.58
CA CYS A 80 13.34 15.72 -9.58
C CYS A 80 12.53 14.43 -9.66
N THR A 81 11.21 14.56 -9.81
CA THR A 81 10.30 13.41 -9.92
C THR A 81 10.59 12.59 -11.18
N ASN A 82 10.85 13.26 -12.30
CA ASN A 82 11.17 12.59 -13.56
C ASN A 82 12.56 11.94 -13.53
N ALA A 83 13.56 12.64 -12.99
CA ALA A 83 14.93 12.11 -12.89
C ALA A 83 15.04 10.90 -11.95
N GLY A 84 14.21 10.82 -10.91
CA GLY A 84 14.18 9.69 -9.98
C GLY A 84 13.24 8.55 -10.39
N HIS A 85 12.49 8.69 -11.50
CA HIS A 85 11.38 7.78 -11.81
C HIS A 85 11.84 6.32 -12.01
N LEU A 86 12.90 6.11 -12.81
CA LEU A 86 13.42 4.77 -13.08
C LEU A 86 13.95 4.11 -11.81
N ALA A 87 14.72 4.85 -11.01
CA ALA A 87 15.22 4.36 -9.73
C ALA A 87 14.07 3.97 -8.80
N ARG A 88 13.05 4.81 -8.67
CA ARG A 88 11.87 4.54 -7.84
C ARG A 88 11.16 3.25 -8.25
N VAL A 89 10.85 3.11 -9.53
CA VAL A 89 10.16 1.91 -10.06
C VAL A 89 10.98 0.66 -9.78
N TRP A 90 12.29 0.72 -9.94
CA TRP A 90 13.18 -0.40 -9.65
C TRP A 90 13.20 -0.76 -8.16
N PHE A 91 13.37 0.22 -7.26
CA PHE A 91 13.38 -0.04 -5.82
C PHE A 91 12.04 -0.57 -5.30
N ASP A 92 10.92 -0.08 -5.82
CA ASP A 92 9.58 -0.58 -5.47
C ASP A 92 9.42 -2.06 -5.88
N ALA A 93 9.83 -2.40 -7.10
CA ALA A 93 9.79 -3.76 -7.60
C ALA A 93 10.73 -4.70 -6.83
N GLU A 94 11.97 -4.27 -6.56
CA GLU A 94 12.96 -5.06 -5.82
C GLU A 94 12.52 -5.26 -4.35
N THR A 95 11.99 -4.24 -3.71
CA THR A 95 11.46 -4.35 -2.33
C THR A 95 10.31 -5.35 -2.28
N ALA A 96 9.38 -5.29 -3.24
CA ALA A 96 8.26 -6.23 -3.33
C ALA A 96 8.71 -7.66 -3.62
N ARG A 97 9.72 -7.85 -4.48
CA ARG A 97 10.36 -9.15 -4.74
C ARG A 97 10.98 -9.72 -3.46
N ARG A 98 11.78 -8.92 -2.76
CA ARG A 98 12.49 -9.34 -1.53
C ARG A 98 11.54 -9.67 -0.39
N ALA A 99 10.41 -8.98 -0.27
CA ALA A 99 9.39 -9.31 0.73
C ALA A 99 8.82 -10.72 0.60
N ARG A 100 8.96 -11.36 -0.57
CA ARG A 100 8.46 -12.72 -0.84
C ARG A 100 9.53 -13.81 -0.69
N VAL A 101 10.80 -13.44 -0.52
CA VAL A 101 11.93 -14.39 -0.47
C VAL A 101 12.52 -14.39 0.94
N ALA A 102 12.68 -15.58 1.54
CA ALA A 102 13.14 -15.74 2.91
C ALA A 102 14.59 -15.26 3.11
N GLU A 103 15.45 -15.43 2.10
CA GLU A 103 16.84 -14.97 2.12
C GLU A 103 17.17 -14.36 0.76
N ALA A 104 17.32 -13.03 0.74
CA ALA A 104 17.58 -12.29 -0.48
C ALA A 104 19.09 -12.05 -0.65
N PRO A 105 19.71 -12.51 -1.75
CA PRO A 105 21.13 -12.29 -1.97
C PRO A 105 21.46 -10.79 -2.05
N HIS A 106 22.68 -10.45 -1.64
CA HIS A 106 23.22 -9.08 -1.64
C HIS A 106 22.39 -8.04 -0.85
N GLN A 107 21.73 -8.46 0.24
CA GLN A 107 20.92 -7.56 1.08
C GLN A 107 21.69 -6.31 1.53
N HIS A 108 22.98 -6.44 1.85
CA HIS A 108 23.82 -5.30 2.23
C HIS A 108 24.00 -4.30 1.08
N ALA A 109 24.24 -4.79 -0.14
CA ALA A 109 24.39 -3.94 -1.32
C ALA A 109 23.07 -3.23 -1.65
N PHE A 110 21.95 -3.97 -1.63
CA PHE A 110 20.61 -3.39 -1.79
C PHE A 110 20.32 -2.30 -0.75
N ASN A 111 20.55 -2.57 0.55
CA ASN A 111 20.34 -1.60 1.62
C ASN A 111 21.21 -0.36 1.43
N SER A 112 22.46 -0.53 0.98
CA SER A 112 23.36 0.59 0.69
C SER A 112 22.82 1.45 -0.44
N MET A 113 22.40 0.84 -1.56
CA MET A 113 21.80 1.56 -2.69
C MET A 113 20.50 2.28 -2.29
N LEU A 114 19.67 1.66 -1.45
CA LEU A 114 18.43 2.26 -0.95
C LEU A 114 18.71 3.53 -0.11
N LEU A 115 19.78 3.53 0.69
CA LEU A 115 20.20 4.72 1.43
C LEU A 115 20.63 5.85 0.49
N TRP A 116 21.36 5.55 -0.58
CA TRP A 116 21.73 6.53 -1.61
C TRP A 116 20.50 7.11 -2.32
N TYR A 117 19.52 6.26 -2.63
CA TYR A 117 18.25 6.68 -3.23
C TYR A 117 17.48 7.66 -2.33
N ARG A 118 17.30 7.32 -1.05
CA ARG A 118 16.63 8.22 -0.09
C ARG A 118 17.38 9.53 0.12
N SER A 119 18.72 9.50 0.07
CA SER A 119 19.55 10.71 0.12
C SER A 119 19.28 11.62 -1.09
N ALA A 120 19.15 11.05 -2.29
CA ALA A 120 18.82 11.80 -3.51
C ALA A 120 17.40 12.40 -3.45
N GLU A 121 16.41 11.66 -2.92
CA GLU A 121 15.08 12.20 -2.63
C GLU A 121 15.14 13.38 -1.63
N GLY A 122 15.97 13.25 -0.59
CA GLY A 122 16.23 14.33 0.37
C GLY A 122 16.87 15.57 -0.26
N GLN A 123 17.77 15.40 -1.23
CA GLN A 123 18.32 16.51 -2.01
C GLN A 123 17.23 17.23 -2.83
N CYS A 124 16.29 16.48 -3.42
CA CYS A 124 15.13 17.05 -4.10
C CYS A 124 14.21 17.82 -3.15
N ALA A 125 13.87 17.25 -2.00
CA ALA A 125 13.05 17.90 -0.98
C ALA A 125 13.70 19.19 -0.44
N ALA A 126 15.05 19.23 -0.38
CA ALA A 126 15.81 20.40 0.01
C ALA A 126 16.01 21.44 -1.12
N GLY A 127 15.43 21.24 -2.31
CA GLY A 127 15.58 22.14 -3.45
C GLY A 127 16.93 22.04 -4.17
N ARG A 128 17.81 21.09 -3.80
CA ARG A 128 19.12 20.85 -4.44
C ARG A 128 18.96 19.98 -5.69
N THR A 129 18.17 20.45 -6.65
CA THR A 129 17.70 19.63 -7.78
C THR A 129 18.82 19.17 -8.72
N GLN A 130 19.82 20.00 -9.02
CA GLN A 130 20.94 19.61 -9.88
C GLN A 130 21.85 18.56 -9.22
N GLU A 131 21.97 18.57 -7.90
CA GLU A 131 22.69 17.54 -7.14
C GLU A 131 21.89 16.24 -7.15
N ALA A 132 20.59 16.32 -6.87
CA ALA A 132 19.70 15.16 -6.89
C ALA A 132 19.66 14.46 -8.25
N VAL A 133 19.57 15.20 -9.36
CA VAL A 133 19.61 14.64 -10.72
C VAL A 133 20.93 13.89 -10.97
N ARG A 134 22.06 14.41 -10.49
CA ARG A 134 23.36 13.73 -10.60
C ARG A 134 23.39 12.45 -9.75
N SER A 135 22.84 12.51 -8.54
CA SER A 135 22.70 11.35 -7.66
C SER A 135 21.82 10.27 -8.29
N PHE A 136 20.66 10.60 -8.85
CA PHE A 136 19.78 9.65 -9.53
C PHE A 136 20.47 8.98 -10.73
N LYS A 137 21.19 9.74 -11.57
CA LYS A 137 21.99 9.15 -12.67
C LYS A 137 23.11 8.24 -12.19
N ALA A 138 23.67 8.48 -11.00
CA ALA A 138 24.64 7.56 -10.40
C ALA A 138 23.95 6.28 -9.91
N ILE A 139 22.76 6.41 -9.31
CA ILE A 139 21.95 5.28 -8.85
C ILE A 139 21.49 4.41 -10.02
N GLU A 140 21.06 4.99 -11.14
CA GLU A 140 20.71 4.23 -12.35
C GLU A 140 21.88 3.37 -12.86
N ARG A 141 23.12 3.88 -12.79
CA ARG A 141 24.31 3.10 -13.14
C ARG A 141 24.60 1.99 -12.13
N MET A 142 24.37 2.23 -10.83
CA MET A 142 24.50 1.20 -9.81
C MET A 142 23.45 0.09 -10.00
N ILE A 143 22.21 0.46 -10.34
CA ILE A 143 21.14 -0.48 -10.67
C ILE A 143 21.53 -1.34 -11.87
N ALA A 144 21.99 -0.73 -12.96
CA ALA A 144 22.42 -1.47 -14.15
C ALA A 144 23.54 -2.47 -13.83
N GLY A 145 24.52 -2.08 -13.02
CA GLY A 145 25.58 -2.99 -12.57
C GLY A 145 25.08 -4.09 -11.62
N PHE A 146 24.07 -3.79 -10.80
CA PHE A 146 23.45 -4.78 -9.91
C PHE A 146 22.66 -5.84 -10.68
N ASP A 147 21.91 -5.41 -11.71
CA ASP A 147 21.15 -6.32 -12.57
C ASP A 147 22.07 -7.17 -13.48
N ALA A 148 23.14 -6.60 -14.04
CA ALA A 148 24.11 -7.36 -14.84
C ALA A 148 24.77 -8.48 -14.01
N ASN A 149 25.23 -8.17 -12.79
CA ASN A 149 25.80 -9.18 -11.88
C ASN A 149 24.80 -10.28 -11.49
N ARG A 150 23.49 -10.00 -11.59
CA ARG A 150 22.44 -10.98 -11.32
C ARG A 150 22.24 -11.89 -12.53
N GLU A 151 22.16 -11.33 -13.73
CA GLU A 151 22.03 -12.08 -14.99
C GLU A 151 23.22 -13.04 -15.20
N ASP A 152 24.45 -12.57 -14.99
CA ASP A 152 25.66 -13.40 -15.11
C ASP A 152 25.65 -14.61 -14.16
N ARG A 153 25.01 -14.51 -12.99
CA ARG A 153 24.88 -15.62 -12.04
C ARG A 153 23.75 -16.56 -12.44
N ASP A 154 22.60 -16.03 -12.84
CA ASP A 154 21.47 -16.83 -13.26
C ASP A 154 21.86 -17.71 -14.48
N GLU A 155 22.74 -17.23 -15.37
CA GLU A 155 23.34 -18.02 -16.48
C GLU A 155 24.41 -19.04 -16.02
N ALA A 156 25.11 -18.80 -14.90
CA ALA A 156 26.13 -19.70 -14.37
C ALA A 156 25.55 -20.85 -13.54
N GLU A 157 24.28 -20.76 -13.14
CA GLU A 157 23.55 -21.77 -12.35
C GLU A 157 22.64 -22.69 -13.21
N GLU A 158 22.56 -22.47 -14.53
CA GLU A 158 21.95 -23.37 -15.54
C GLU A 158 22.97 -24.38 -16.13
#